data_AF-A0A951J007-F1
#
_entry.id   AF-A0A951J007-F1
#
_cell.length_a   1.000
_cell.length_b   1.000
_cell.length_c   1.000
_cell.angle_alpha   90.00
_cell.angle_beta   90.00
_cell.angle_gamma   90.00
#
_symmetry.space_group_name_H-M   'P 1'
#
loop_
_entity.id
_entity.type
_entity.pdbx_description
1 polymer ?
#
loop_
_entity_poly.entity_id
_entity_poly.type
_entity_poly.pdbx_seq_one_letter_code
_entity_poly.pdbx_strand_id
1 'polypeptide(L)' 'MANLTLNNKAIEKYFGLLKGLDNLSKKKLIIKLTESLDIKEEKVEIRTLFGAWEDDKDSDEIIKDIRESREFR' A
#
# COMPACT_ATOMS: atom_id res chain seq x y z
N MET A 1 -12.85 3.02 2.63
CA MET A 1 -12.95 1.56 2.82
C MET A 1 -14.30 1.27 3.45
N ALA A 2 -15.08 0.32 2.93
CA ALA A 2 -16.39 0.00 3.48
C ALA A 2 -16.21 -0.78 4.80
N ASN A 3 -16.52 -0.15 5.93
CA ASN A 3 -16.57 -0.86 7.21
C ASN A 3 -17.86 -1.67 7.29
N LEU A 4 -17.72 -3.00 7.21
CA LEU A 4 -18.84 -3.90 7.36
C LEU A 4 -19.16 -4.04 8.86
N THR A 5 -20.19 -3.36 9.34
CA THR A 5 -20.75 -3.60 10.67
C THR A 5 -21.48 -4.94 10.67
N LEU A 6 -20.79 -5.98 11.17
CA LEU A 6 -21.36 -7.32 11.25
C LEU A 6 -22.46 -7.38 12.31
N ASN A 7 -23.67 -7.77 11.91
CA ASN A 7 -24.72 -8.18 12.85
C ASN A 7 -24.28 -9.48 13.54
N ASN A 8 -24.65 -9.66 14.82
CA ASN A 8 -24.31 -10.81 15.65
C ASN A 8 -24.56 -12.17 14.97
N LYS A 9 -25.63 -12.29 14.16
CA LYS A 9 -25.93 -13.52 13.39
C LYS A 9 -24.88 -13.82 12.31
N ALA A 10 -24.30 -12.79 11.70
CA ALA A 10 -23.23 -12.95 10.72
C ALA A 10 -21.93 -13.38 11.42
N ILE A 11 -21.61 -12.79 12.58
CA ILE A 11 -20.45 -13.15 13.39
C ILE A 11 -20.47 -14.64 13.73
N GLU A 12 -21.59 -15.15 14.25
CA GLU A 12 -21.75 -16.57 14.59
C GLU A 12 -21.58 -17.49 13.39
N LYS A 13 -22.09 -17.09 12.21
CA LYS A 13 -21.91 -17.87 10.97
C LYS A 13 -20.44 -17.97 10.57
N TYR A 14 -19.71 -16.84 10.61
CA TYR A 14 -18.28 -16.84 10.32
C TYR A 14 -17.49 -17.61 11.38
N PHE A 15 -17.84 -17.46 12.65
CA PHE A 15 -17.21 -18.22 13.74
C PHE A 15 -17.40 -19.73 13.57
N GLY A 16 -18.58 -20.18 13.14
CA GLY A 16 -18.83 -21.58 12.80
C GLY A 16 -17.87 -22.13 11.75
N LEU A 17 -17.58 -21.35 10.70
CA LEU A 17 -16.58 -21.71 9.68
C LEU A 17 -15.18 -21.81 10.28
N LEU A 18 -14.79 -20.84 11.12
CA LEU A 18 -13.48 -20.81 11.77
C LEU A 18 -13.28 -21.93 12.78
N LYS A 19 -14.37 -22.35 13.46
CA LYS A 19 -14.35 -23.43 14.44
C LYS A 19 -13.98 -24.77 13.81
N GLY A 20 -14.40 -25.01 12.57
CA GLY A 20 -14.13 -26.23 11.82
C GLY A 20 -12.69 -26.37 11.31
N LEU A 21 -11.88 -25.31 11.38
CA LEU A 21 -10.48 -25.35 10.93
C LEU A 21 -9.62 -26.25 11.83
N ASP A 22 -8.66 -26.93 11.21
CA ASP A 22 -7.62 -27.66 11.93
C ASP A 22 -6.68 -26.72 12.70
N ASN A 23 -5.91 -27.28 13.63
CA ASN A 23 -5.04 -26.50 14.52
C ASN A 23 -3.96 -25.70 13.78
N LEU A 24 -3.43 -26.20 12.65
CA LEU A 24 -2.43 -25.48 11.88
C LEU A 24 -3.05 -24.28 11.16
N SER A 25 -4.22 -24.48 10.54
CA SER A 25 -4.95 -23.42 9.86
C SER A 25 -5.40 -22.32 10.82
N LYS A 26 -5.86 -22.68 12.02
CA LYS A 26 -6.20 -21.69 13.08
C LYS A 26 -4.99 -20.85 13.48
N LYS A 27 -3.84 -21.48 13.72
CA LYS A 27 -2.60 -20.76 14.07
C LYS A 27 -2.17 -19.80 12.97
N LYS A 28 -2.20 -20.24 11.70
CA LYS A 28 -1.88 -19.38 10.54
C LYS A 28 -2.83 -18.18 10.42
N LEU A 29 -4.13 -18.39 10.65
CA LEU A 29 -5.11 -17.32 10.58
C LEU A 29 -4.88 -16.27 11.68
N ILE A 30 -4.58 -16.71 12.91
CA ILE A 30 -4.25 -15.80 14.01
C ILE A 30 -3.05 -14.93 13.63
N ILE A 31 -1.97 -15.52 13.11
CA ILE A 31 -0.77 -14.77 12.67
C ILE A 31 -1.15 -13.72 11.62
N LYS A 32 -1.87 -14.10 10.56
CA LYS A 32 -2.29 -13.16 9.51
C LYS A 32 -3.20 -12.05 10.02
N LEU A 33 -4.10 -12.36 10.95
CA LEU A 33 -4.95 -11.35 11.57
C LEU A 33 -4.13 -10.39 12.41
N THR A 34 -3.18 -10.90 13.20
CA THR A 34 -2.24 -10.05 13.96
C THR A 34 -1.42 -9.16 13.03
N GLU A 35 -0.86 -9.69 11.94
CA GLU A 35 -0.15 -8.91 10.92
C GLU A 35 -1.04 -7.84 10.27
N SER A 36 -2.34 -8.11 10.09
CA SER A 36 -3.27 -7.13 9.53
C SER A 36 -3.61 -5.97 10.48
N LEU A 37 -3.38 -6.13 11.79
CA LEU A 37 -3.54 -5.06 12.78
C LEU A 37 -2.33 -4.13 12.79
N ASP A 38 -1.15 -4.68 12.56
CA ASP A 38 0.08 -3.91 12.36
C ASP A 38 0.08 -3.31 10.95
N ILE A 39 -0.68 -2.23 10.77
CA ILE A 39 -0.55 -1.36 9.61
C ILE A 39 0.83 -0.71 9.69
N LYS A 40 1.85 -1.42 9.21
CA LYS A 40 3.12 -0.82 8.90
C LYS A 40 2.83 0.15 7.78
N GLU A 41 2.84 1.44 8.09
CA GLU A 41 2.98 2.47 7.06
C GLU A 41 4.29 2.16 6.34
N GLU A 42 4.20 1.51 5.18
CA GLU A 42 5.34 1.45 4.28
C GLU A 42 5.70 2.89 3.96
N LYS A 43 6.84 3.34 4.48
CA LYS A 43 7.45 4.59 4.03
C LYS A 43 7.83 4.38 2.57
N VAL A 44 6.90 4.70 1.68
CA VAL A 44 7.16 4.67 0.25
C VAL A 44 8.13 5.81 -0.03
N GLU A 45 9.35 5.46 -0.43
CA GLU A 45 10.31 6.45 -0.89
C GLU A 45 9.73 7.13 -2.13
N ILE A 46 9.66 8.46 -2.14
CA ILE A 46 9.04 9.22 -3.24
C ILE A 46 9.67 8.88 -4.60
N ARG A 47 10.96 8.48 -4.60
CA ARG A 47 11.72 8.05 -5.78
C ARG A 47 11.23 6.73 -6.39
N THR A 48 10.58 5.86 -5.62
CA THR A 48 10.08 4.56 -6.12
C THR A 48 8.67 4.66 -6.70
N LEU A 49 8.06 5.84 -6.63
CA LEU A 49 6.75 6.08 -7.21
C LEU A 49 6.82 6.16 -8.73
N PHE A 50 5.79 5.64 -9.39
CA PHE A 50 5.65 5.73 -10.84
C PHE A 50 5.64 7.20 -11.30
N GLY A 51 6.49 7.54 -12.26
CA GLY A 51 6.65 8.92 -12.74
C GLY A 51 7.58 9.78 -11.88
N ALA A 52 8.31 9.20 -10.93
CA ALA A 52 9.40 9.89 -10.27
C ALA A 52 10.40 10.41 -11.32
N TRP A 53 10.74 11.69 -11.20
CA TRP A 53 11.73 12.34 -12.06
C TRP A 53 13.13 11.85 -11.66
N GLU A 54 13.77 11.10 -12.55
CA GLU A 54 15.18 10.72 -12.45
C GLU A 54 15.98 11.52 -13.48
N ASP A 55 16.85 12.40 -13.01
CA ASP A 55 17.75 13.18 -13.86
C ASP A 55 19.05 13.43 -13.10
N ASP A 56 20.17 13.33 -13.81
CA ASP A 56 21.52 13.57 -13.30
C ASP A 56 21.93 15.04 -13.48
N LYS A 57 21.13 15.83 -14.20
CA LYS A 57 21.40 17.24 -14.47
C LYS A 57 21.32 18.09 -13.22
N ASP A 58 22.27 19.01 -13.10
CA ASP A 58 22.19 20.07 -12.10
C ASP A 58 21.14 21.12 -12.51
N SER A 59 20.67 21.90 -11.52
CA SER A 59 19.67 22.96 -11.73
C SER A 59 20.05 23.93 -12.85
N ASP A 60 21.35 24.27 -12.97
CA ASP A 60 21.83 25.17 -14.01
C ASP A 60 21.69 24.60 -15.43
N GLU A 61 21.88 23.29 -15.59
CA GLU A 61 21.73 22.59 -16.87
C GLU A 61 20.26 22.52 -17.26
N ILE A 62 19.37 22.22 -16.31
CA ILE A 62 17.91 22.23 -16.54
C ILE A 62 17.44 23.63 -16.96
N ILE A 63 17.92 24.68 -16.29
CA ILE A 63 17.58 26.07 -16.63
C ILE A 63 18.07 26.42 -18.03
N LYS A 64 19.29 26.01 -18.39
CA LYS A 64 19.85 26.23 -19.72
C LYS A 64 19.02 25.55 -20.80
N ASP A 65 18.69 24.27 -20.63
CA ASP A 65 17.86 23.50 -21.57
C ASP A 65 16.49 24.16 -21.78
N ILE A 66 15.82 24.61 -20.71
CA ILE A 66 14.53 25.30 -20.80
C ILE A 66 14.63 26.63 -21.55
N ARG A 67 15.75 27.33 -21.43
CA ARG A 67 15.98 28.61 -22.13
C ARG A 67 16.26 28.37 -23.61
N GLU A 68 17.09 27.38 -23.93
CA GLU A 68 17.47 27.03 -25.29
C GLU A 68 16.30 26.38 -26.05
N SER A 69 15.42 25.64 -25.38
CA SER A 69 14.22 25.06 -25.99
C SER A 69 13.17 26.10 -26.42
N ARG A 70 13.30 27.35 -25.98
CA ARG A 70 12.42 28.45 -26.39
C ARG A 70 12.91 28.99 -27.73
N GLU A 71 12.55 28.30 -28.80
CA GLU A 71 12.61 28.85 -30.16
C GLU A 71 11.62 30.03 -30.24
N PHE A 72 12.13 31.26 -30.16
CA PHE A 72 11.36 32.44 -30.56
C PHE A 72 11.32 32.48 -32.09
N ARG A 73 10.19 32.04 -32.64
CA ARG A 73 9.86 32.20 -34.05
C ARG A 73 9.20 33.55 -34.31
#